data_AF-A0A535ZLW8-F1
#
_entry.id   AF-A0A535ZLW8-F1
#
_cell.length_a   1.000
_cell.length_b   1.000
_cell.length_c   1.000
_cell.angle_alpha   90.00
_cell.angle_beta   90.00
_cell.angle_gamma   90.00
#
_symmetry.space_group_name_H-M   'P 1'
#
loop_
_entity.id
_entity.type
_entity.pdbx_description
1 polymer ?
#
loop_
_entity_poly.entity_id
_entity_poly.type
_entity_poly.pdbx_seq_one_letter_code
_entity_poly.pdbx_strand_id
1 'polypeptide(L)'
;MFVLNAILHALQISLFMLWEVLWPLAFGFLLSAMIQTVVSKRAVANALGRPDLKGFVLACGFGAASSSCSYAAVAVARTLFRRGASFVNAIIFEFASTNLVFELGLVLLILLGWQFVAAEFAGGLLMAVILWILFKVTLRQRMVDDAKRQAERGVFGSTHEAHGDMDVSITDGPFLSRLFSGRAFTAISRAFFMDLNALYVDLGLGFLIAGALAAWVPNSWWQAFFLTNHPTLNEFWGPLIGPVISMLSFVCSVGNVPLAVVLWNGGISFGGVISFIFADLIILPILNIYRKYYGGRTALYLLLVSYAAMALAGFLIGGAFQLLGLAPTNHHVTIFETQPSWNYTTFLDIAFLLLMAVMAWRFVTTGGIEMLRAHAHRPQAGANLVRDPVCGMSVDPVAAKEHVEYMGATSYFCSPGCREKFEKDPARYTARIVELAPAVHLGLSHGIGSMPGGEMERQKSAIDPVCGMTVDTDRAEYRSFQKGDTYYFCSAGCKETFDSDPGKYIARPKTEPAH
;
A
#
# COMPACT_ATOMS: atom_id res chain seq x y z
N MET A 1 31.96 26.25 11.75
CA MET A 1 31.00 27.37 11.77
C MET A 1 30.16 27.44 10.49
N PHE A 2 30.76 27.51 9.28
CA PHE A 2 30.00 27.56 8.01
C PHE A 2 29.05 26.36 7.79
N VAL A 3 29.57 25.13 7.89
CA VAL A 3 28.74 23.91 7.70
C VAL A 3 27.63 23.81 8.75
N LEU A 4 27.93 24.17 10.00
CA LEU A 4 26.95 24.15 11.09
C LEU A 4 25.82 25.18 10.83
N ASN A 5 26.16 26.38 10.38
CA ASN A 5 25.17 27.40 10.02
C ASN A 5 24.33 26.98 8.81
N ALA A 6 24.92 26.34 7.80
CA ALA A 6 24.20 25.85 6.63
C ALA A 6 23.21 24.73 6.98
N ILE A 7 23.58 23.83 7.90
CA ILE A 7 22.68 22.78 8.41
C ILE A 7 21.57 23.38 9.26
N LEU A 8 21.90 24.31 10.18
CA LEU A 8 20.92 24.99 11.01
C LEU A 8 19.90 25.77 10.18
N HIS A 9 20.36 26.44 9.13
CA HIS A 9 19.48 27.18 8.23
C HIS A 9 18.53 26.26 7.46
N ALA A 10 19.02 25.14 6.92
CA ALA A 10 18.18 24.14 6.26
C ALA A 10 17.13 23.53 7.22
N LEU A 11 17.53 23.22 8.46
CA LEU A 11 16.63 22.71 9.49
C LEU A 11 15.56 23.76 9.88
N GLN A 12 15.96 25.03 9.98
CA GLN A 12 15.05 26.12 10.27
C GLN A 12 13.98 26.28 9.18
N ILE A 13 14.39 26.29 7.90
CA ILE A 13 13.44 26.34 6.76
C ILE A 13 12.50 25.12 6.79
N SER A 14 13.05 23.93 7.04
CA SER A 14 12.24 22.70 7.15
C SER A 14 11.17 22.80 8.25
N LEU A 15 11.52 23.40 9.38
CA LEU A 15 10.62 23.58 10.52
C LEU A 15 9.56 24.66 10.23
N PHE A 16 9.92 25.72 9.52
CA PHE A 16 8.97 26.75 9.08
C PHE A 16 7.98 26.18 8.05
N MET A 17 8.45 25.37 7.10
CA MET A 17 7.58 24.64 6.17
C MET A 17 6.62 23.69 6.91
N LEU A 18 7.13 22.94 7.89
CA LEU A 18 6.30 22.04 8.69
C LEU A 18 5.24 22.82 9.48
N TRP A 19 5.61 23.96 10.07
CA TRP A 19 4.68 24.82 10.81
C TRP A 19 3.54 25.30 9.90
N GLU A 20 3.86 25.81 8.72
CA GLU A 20 2.84 26.37 7.81
C GLU A 20 1.84 25.32 7.30
N VAL A 21 2.25 24.05 7.27
CA VAL A 21 1.47 22.92 6.71
C VAL A 21 0.95 21.98 7.80
N LEU A 22 1.18 22.27 9.08
CA LEU A 22 0.82 21.38 10.19
C LEU A 22 -0.70 21.20 10.30
N TRP A 23 -1.47 22.28 10.45
CA TRP A 23 -2.92 22.17 10.61
C TRP A 23 -3.65 21.62 9.37
N PRO A 24 -3.33 21.97 8.10
CA PRO A 24 -3.99 21.38 6.93
C PRO A 24 -3.73 19.88 6.85
N LEU A 25 -2.51 19.45 7.17
CA LEU A 25 -2.13 18.04 7.21
C LEU A 25 -2.88 17.28 8.32
N ALA A 26 -2.94 17.85 9.53
CA ALA A 26 -3.66 17.26 10.65
C ALA A 26 -5.17 17.18 10.37
N PHE A 27 -5.75 18.24 9.80
CA PHE A 27 -7.14 18.25 9.34
C PHE A 27 -7.39 17.15 8.33
N GLY A 28 -6.45 16.96 7.42
CA GLY A 28 -6.53 15.94 6.41
C GLY A 28 -6.58 14.51 6.96
N PHE A 29 -5.55 14.11 7.70
CA PHE A 29 -5.54 12.80 8.36
C PHE A 29 -6.78 12.56 9.22
N LEU A 30 -7.31 13.61 9.86
CA LEU A 30 -8.55 13.51 10.62
C LEU A 30 -9.76 13.24 9.72
N LEU A 31 -9.90 13.97 8.61
CA LEU A 31 -10.97 13.78 7.64
C LEU A 31 -10.91 12.38 7.02
N SER A 32 -9.73 11.92 6.62
CA SER A 32 -9.50 10.57 6.12
C SER A 32 -9.91 9.52 7.16
N ALA A 33 -9.46 9.64 8.40
CA ALA A 33 -9.82 8.75 9.50
C ALA A 33 -11.35 8.72 9.74
N MET A 34 -12.02 9.87 9.67
CA MET A 34 -13.48 9.94 9.78
C MET A 34 -14.16 9.15 8.65
N ILE A 35 -13.74 9.35 7.40
CA ILE A 35 -14.34 8.70 6.24
C ILE A 35 -14.11 7.19 6.27
N GLN A 36 -12.89 6.74 6.63
CA GLN A 36 -12.56 5.32 6.79
C GLN A 36 -13.43 4.62 7.85
N THR A 37 -13.87 5.32 8.89
CA THR A 37 -14.77 4.75 9.91
C THR A 37 -16.24 4.65 9.48
N VAL A 38 -16.62 5.34 8.41
CA VAL A 38 -18.02 5.44 7.95
C VAL A 38 -18.27 4.66 6.66
N VAL A 39 -17.26 4.57 5.78
CA VAL A 39 -17.39 3.95 4.46
C VAL A 39 -16.82 2.53 4.45
N SER A 40 -17.68 1.54 4.22
CA SER A 40 -17.24 0.14 4.16
C SER A 40 -16.52 -0.20 2.84
N LYS A 41 -15.38 -0.89 2.94
CA LYS A 41 -14.56 -1.28 1.76
C LYS A 41 -15.29 -2.29 0.85
N ARG A 42 -16.19 -3.12 1.40
CA ARG A 42 -17.00 -4.07 0.61
C ARG A 42 -18.01 -3.37 -0.29
N ALA A 43 -18.70 -2.34 0.22
CA ALA A 43 -19.66 -1.58 -0.58
C ALA A 43 -18.96 -0.88 -1.75
N VAL A 44 -17.78 -0.30 -1.51
CA VAL A 44 -16.97 0.34 -2.56
C VAL A 44 -16.49 -0.70 -3.59
N ALA A 45 -15.98 -1.86 -3.16
CA ALA A 45 -15.52 -2.90 -4.09
C ALA A 45 -16.64 -3.39 -5.04
N ASN A 46 -17.85 -3.58 -4.51
CA ASN A 46 -19.00 -3.99 -5.32
C ASN A 46 -19.41 -2.92 -6.33
N ALA A 47 -19.36 -1.64 -5.94
CA ALA A 47 -19.68 -0.51 -6.82
C ALA A 47 -18.66 -0.36 -7.97
N LEU A 48 -17.41 -0.77 -7.75
CA LEU A 48 -16.30 -0.66 -8.71
C LEU A 48 -16.08 -1.92 -9.57
N GLY A 49 -16.98 -2.91 -9.50
CA GLY A 49 -16.83 -4.22 -10.16
C GLY A 49 -16.83 -4.21 -11.69
N ARG A 50 -17.35 -3.17 -12.35
CA ARG A 50 -17.46 -3.09 -13.81
C ARG A 50 -16.56 -1.99 -14.40
N PRO A 51 -15.75 -2.26 -15.44
CA PRO A 51 -14.91 -1.26 -16.10
C PRO A 51 -15.73 -0.38 -17.08
N ASP A 52 -16.85 0.17 -16.63
CA ASP A 52 -17.69 1.09 -17.41
C ASP A 52 -17.53 2.54 -16.95
N LEU A 53 -18.14 3.48 -17.67
CA LEU A 53 -18.07 4.90 -17.34
C LEU A 53 -18.62 5.19 -15.93
N LYS A 54 -19.64 4.43 -15.49
CA LYS A 54 -20.17 4.53 -14.13
C LYS A 54 -19.13 4.10 -13.10
N GLY A 55 -18.46 2.97 -13.32
CA GLY A 55 -17.35 2.52 -12.49
C GLY A 55 -16.21 3.53 -12.43
N PHE A 56 -15.85 4.17 -13.55
CA PHE A 56 -14.86 5.26 -13.58
C PHE A 56 -15.27 6.44 -12.69
N VAL A 57 -16.49 6.97 -12.88
CA VAL A 57 -16.98 8.13 -12.10
C VAL A 57 -17.05 7.80 -10.62
N LEU A 58 -17.50 6.59 -10.27
CA LEU A 58 -17.53 6.11 -8.88
C LEU A 58 -16.12 5.95 -8.32
N ALA A 59 -15.15 5.45 -9.11
CA ALA A 59 -13.75 5.32 -8.69
C ALA A 59 -13.16 6.69 -8.34
N CYS A 60 -13.35 7.68 -9.21
CA CYS A 60 -12.91 9.04 -8.95
C CYS A 60 -13.59 9.65 -7.71
N GLY A 61 -14.91 9.49 -7.58
CA GLY A 61 -15.67 10.04 -6.45
C GLY A 61 -15.31 9.40 -5.10
N PHE A 62 -15.23 8.07 -5.04
CA PHE A 62 -14.82 7.38 -3.82
C PHE A 62 -13.34 7.61 -3.51
N GLY A 63 -12.47 7.70 -4.54
CA GLY A 63 -11.06 8.02 -4.37
C GLY A 63 -10.89 9.39 -3.74
N ALA A 64 -11.45 10.43 -4.36
CA ALA A 64 -11.43 11.81 -3.88
C ALA A 64 -11.99 11.92 -2.43
N ALA A 65 -13.05 11.18 -2.12
CA ALA A 65 -13.58 11.13 -0.77
C ALA A 65 -12.62 10.43 0.22
N SER A 66 -11.99 9.31 -0.17
CA SER A 66 -11.16 8.49 0.72
C SER A 66 -9.91 9.22 1.23
N SER A 67 -9.46 10.29 0.57
CA SER A 67 -8.32 11.15 0.97
C SER A 67 -7.19 10.35 1.63
N SER A 68 -6.65 9.38 0.90
CA SER A 68 -5.70 8.41 1.45
C SER A 68 -4.30 8.75 0.94
N CYS A 69 -3.29 8.60 1.79
CA CYS A 69 -1.90 8.77 1.34
C CYS A 69 -1.56 7.74 0.25
N SER A 70 -0.49 7.99 -0.52
CA SER A 70 -0.07 7.14 -1.62
C SER A 70 0.12 5.66 -1.22
N TYR A 71 0.69 5.38 -0.04
CA TYR A 71 0.84 4.01 0.48
C TYR A 71 -0.49 3.35 0.87
N ALA A 72 -1.36 4.08 1.59
CA ALA A 72 -2.66 3.57 1.99
C ALA A 72 -3.56 3.36 0.77
N ALA A 73 -3.53 4.28 -0.20
CA ALA A 73 -4.27 4.19 -1.45
C ALA A 73 -3.90 2.91 -2.21
N VAL A 74 -2.60 2.61 -2.38
CA VAL A 74 -2.13 1.38 -3.06
C VAL A 74 -2.61 0.11 -2.33
N ALA A 75 -2.55 0.11 -1.00
CA ALA A 75 -3.03 -1.02 -0.20
C ALA A 75 -4.56 -1.21 -0.28
N VAL A 76 -5.32 -0.11 -0.26
CA VAL A 76 -6.79 -0.13 -0.45
C VAL A 76 -7.14 -0.57 -1.87
N ALA A 77 -6.45 -0.07 -2.89
CA ALA A 77 -6.67 -0.45 -4.29
C ALA A 77 -6.47 -1.95 -4.50
N ARG A 78 -5.40 -2.53 -3.96
CA ARG A 78 -5.20 -3.99 -3.96
C ARG A 78 -6.34 -4.71 -3.28
N THR A 79 -6.80 -4.21 -2.14
CA THR A 79 -7.90 -4.81 -1.36
C THR A 79 -9.21 -4.78 -2.14
N LEU A 80 -9.53 -3.67 -2.79
CA LEU A 80 -10.69 -3.51 -3.67
C LEU A 80 -10.60 -4.50 -4.85
N PHE A 81 -9.42 -4.61 -5.48
CA PHE A 81 -9.18 -5.53 -6.59
C PHE A 81 -9.36 -6.99 -6.17
N ARG A 82 -8.81 -7.40 -5.01
CA ARG A 82 -9.00 -8.75 -4.45
C ARG A 82 -10.46 -9.04 -4.09
N ARG A 83 -11.23 -8.03 -3.73
CA ARG A 83 -12.66 -8.13 -3.40
C ARG A 83 -13.58 -8.04 -4.63
N GLY A 84 -13.02 -8.01 -5.84
CA GLY A 84 -13.80 -8.10 -7.09
C GLY A 84 -14.01 -6.78 -7.82
N ALA A 85 -13.37 -5.67 -7.39
CA ALA A 85 -13.32 -4.47 -8.22
C ALA A 85 -12.54 -4.75 -9.51
N SER A 86 -12.87 -4.04 -10.60
CA SER A 86 -12.04 -4.06 -11.81
C SER A 86 -10.65 -3.51 -11.50
N PHE A 87 -9.60 -4.11 -12.06
CA PHE A 87 -8.22 -3.62 -11.92
C PHE A 87 -8.12 -2.14 -12.31
N VAL A 88 -8.72 -1.77 -13.45
CA VAL A 88 -8.72 -0.39 -13.96
C VAL A 88 -9.34 0.57 -12.95
N ASN A 89 -10.52 0.24 -12.41
CA ASN A 89 -11.20 1.10 -11.44
C ASN A 89 -10.48 1.16 -10.10
N ALA A 90 -9.82 0.07 -9.68
CA ALA A 90 -9.02 0.05 -8.46
C ALA A 90 -7.83 1.00 -8.57
N ILE A 91 -7.11 1.00 -9.71
CA ILE A 91 -6.02 1.94 -9.97
C ILE A 91 -6.54 3.37 -10.14
N ILE A 92 -7.67 3.60 -10.82
CA ILE A 92 -8.24 4.95 -10.92
C ILE A 92 -8.66 5.48 -9.55
N PHE A 93 -9.27 4.63 -8.72
CA PHE A 93 -9.60 4.96 -7.33
C PHE A 93 -8.33 5.38 -6.57
N GLU A 94 -7.25 4.62 -6.74
CA GLU A 94 -5.94 4.91 -6.14
C GLU A 94 -5.42 6.30 -6.51
N PHE A 95 -5.38 6.61 -7.80
CA PHE A 95 -4.90 7.88 -8.33
C PHE A 95 -5.79 9.06 -7.93
N ALA A 96 -7.11 8.88 -7.95
CA ALA A 96 -8.05 9.88 -7.47
C ALA A 96 -7.92 10.10 -5.95
N SER A 97 -7.57 9.06 -5.20
CA SER A 97 -7.43 9.14 -3.74
C SER A 97 -6.20 9.90 -3.28
N THR A 98 -5.24 10.17 -4.15
CA THR A 98 -4.07 11.00 -3.85
C THR A 98 -4.10 12.36 -4.53
N ASN A 99 -4.67 12.46 -5.74
CA ASN A 99 -4.60 13.67 -6.59
C ASN A 99 -5.91 14.48 -6.68
N LEU A 100 -7.03 13.98 -6.15
CA LEU A 100 -8.29 14.74 -6.05
C LEU A 100 -8.65 15.05 -4.59
N VAL A 101 -7.63 15.07 -3.73
CA VAL A 101 -7.78 15.22 -2.28
C VAL A 101 -7.96 16.69 -1.91
N PHE A 102 -8.97 16.97 -1.08
CA PHE A 102 -9.24 18.31 -0.61
C PHE A 102 -8.08 18.91 0.21
N GLU A 103 -7.39 18.07 0.98
CA GLU A 103 -6.26 18.42 1.84
C GLU A 103 -5.09 18.97 1.02
N LEU A 104 -4.73 18.27 -0.05
CA LEU A 104 -3.70 18.71 -0.98
C LEU A 104 -4.09 20.04 -1.62
N GLY A 105 -5.34 20.18 -2.04
CA GLY A 105 -5.89 21.45 -2.54
C GLY A 105 -5.80 22.59 -1.53
N LEU A 106 -6.03 22.34 -0.24
CA LEU A 106 -5.90 23.34 0.81
C LEU A 106 -4.44 23.76 1.04
N VAL A 107 -3.51 22.80 1.05
CA VAL A 107 -2.07 23.09 1.16
C VAL A 107 -1.59 23.91 -0.05
N LEU A 108 -2.00 23.53 -1.26
CA LEU A 108 -1.70 24.29 -2.48
C LEU A 108 -2.30 25.70 -2.45
N LEU A 109 -3.53 25.86 -1.93
CA LEU A 109 -4.18 27.16 -1.80
C LEU A 109 -3.35 28.12 -0.94
N ILE A 110 -2.83 27.61 0.18
CA ILE A 110 -2.05 28.39 1.14
C ILE A 110 -0.67 28.75 0.57
N LEU A 111 -0.02 27.80 -0.11
CA LEU A 111 1.39 27.95 -0.50
C LEU A 111 1.60 28.55 -1.90
N LEU A 112 0.78 28.14 -2.87
CA LEU A 112 0.96 28.46 -4.28
C LEU A 112 -0.21 29.26 -4.87
N GLY A 113 -1.35 29.28 -4.18
CA GLY A 113 -2.54 30.03 -4.55
C GLY A 113 -3.59 29.21 -5.27
N TRP A 114 -4.74 29.85 -5.54
CA TRP A 114 -5.93 29.17 -6.06
C TRP A 114 -5.74 28.61 -7.48
N GLN A 115 -4.84 29.18 -8.28
CA GLN A 115 -4.56 28.72 -9.64
C GLN A 115 -4.04 27.28 -9.64
N PHE A 116 -3.15 26.95 -8.70
CA PHE A 116 -2.63 25.60 -8.54
C PHE A 116 -3.71 24.66 -8.03
N VAL A 117 -4.61 25.11 -7.17
CA VAL A 117 -5.77 24.30 -6.73
C VAL A 117 -6.68 23.96 -7.90
N ALA A 118 -7.01 24.95 -8.73
CA ALA A 118 -7.85 24.74 -9.89
C ALA A 118 -7.19 23.80 -10.91
N ALA A 119 -5.88 23.99 -11.15
CA ALA A 119 -5.09 23.14 -12.03
C ALA A 119 -4.91 21.72 -11.48
N GLU A 120 -4.78 21.56 -10.17
CA GLU A 120 -4.69 20.27 -9.49
C GLU A 120 -5.98 19.47 -9.71
N PHE A 121 -7.15 20.04 -9.40
CA PHE A 121 -8.42 19.32 -9.58
C PHE A 121 -8.75 19.06 -11.05
N ALA A 122 -8.55 20.06 -11.92
CA ALA A 122 -8.80 19.90 -13.36
C ALA A 122 -7.81 18.90 -13.98
N GLY A 123 -6.54 18.98 -13.61
CA GLY A 123 -5.47 18.11 -14.09
C GLY A 123 -5.55 16.71 -13.53
N GLY A 124 -5.91 16.52 -12.27
CA GLY A 124 -6.11 15.21 -11.66
C GLY A 124 -7.28 14.47 -12.33
N LEU A 125 -8.37 15.19 -12.64
CA LEU A 125 -9.49 14.61 -13.39
C LEU A 125 -9.08 14.28 -14.84
N LEU A 126 -8.37 15.21 -15.52
CA LEU A 126 -7.86 14.98 -16.86
C LEU A 126 -6.90 13.79 -16.91
N MET A 127 -5.99 13.69 -15.95
CA MET A 127 -5.05 12.58 -15.79
C MET A 127 -5.81 11.27 -15.61
N ALA A 128 -6.83 11.23 -14.74
CA ALA A 128 -7.66 10.04 -14.56
C ALA A 128 -8.34 9.61 -15.86
N VAL A 129 -8.85 10.56 -16.65
CA VAL A 129 -9.44 10.28 -17.98
C VAL A 129 -8.38 9.74 -18.95
N ILE A 130 -7.20 10.36 -19.02
CA ILE A 130 -6.09 9.90 -19.87
C ILE A 130 -5.69 8.48 -19.46
N LEU A 131 -5.51 8.22 -18.17
CA LEU A 131 -5.13 6.92 -17.65
C LEU A 131 -6.18 5.85 -17.98
N TRP A 132 -7.47 6.17 -17.82
CA TRP A 132 -8.57 5.28 -18.19
C TRP A 132 -8.57 4.94 -19.69
N ILE A 133 -8.33 5.93 -20.56
CA ILE A 133 -8.22 5.73 -22.02
C ILE A 133 -6.98 4.86 -22.34
N LEU A 134 -5.83 5.17 -21.76
CA LEU A 134 -4.59 4.42 -21.97
C LEU A 134 -4.74 2.97 -21.54
N PHE A 135 -5.35 2.70 -20.38
CA PHE A 135 -5.64 1.34 -19.93
C PHE A 135 -6.60 0.63 -20.89
N LYS A 136 -7.66 1.29 -21.37
CA LYS A 136 -8.59 0.68 -22.32
C LYS A 136 -7.92 0.26 -23.64
N VAL A 137 -6.91 1.02 -24.08
CA VAL A 137 -6.19 0.75 -25.34
C VAL A 137 -5.02 -0.24 -25.16
N THR A 138 -4.30 -0.16 -24.05
CA THR A 138 -3.00 -0.85 -23.89
C THR A 138 -3.00 -2.00 -22.89
N LEU A 139 -3.98 -2.07 -21.96
CA LEU A 139 -4.02 -3.09 -20.92
C LEU A 139 -4.49 -4.43 -21.50
N ARG A 140 -3.61 -5.43 -21.45
CA ARG A 140 -3.93 -6.80 -21.90
C ARG A 140 -4.51 -7.62 -20.75
N GLN A 141 -5.54 -8.42 -21.04
CA GLN A 141 -6.19 -9.29 -20.06
C GLN A 141 -5.21 -10.24 -19.34
N ARG A 142 -4.22 -10.78 -20.05
CA ARG A 142 -3.17 -11.64 -19.45
C ARG A 142 -2.43 -10.96 -18.29
N MET A 143 -2.17 -9.65 -18.38
CA MET A 143 -1.50 -8.92 -17.30
C MET A 143 -2.41 -8.75 -16.08
N VAL A 144 -3.71 -8.57 -16.31
CA VAL A 144 -4.72 -8.48 -15.24
C VAL A 144 -4.85 -9.82 -14.51
N ASP A 145 -4.86 -10.93 -15.25
CA ASP A 145 -4.92 -12.29 -14.66
C ASP A 145 -3.66 -12.60 -13.84
N ASP A 146 -2.47 -12.26 -14.37
CA ASP A 146 -1.21 -12.39 -13.64
C ASP A 146 -1.19 -11.52 -12.38
N ALA A 147 -1.65 -10.27 -12.49
CA ALA A 147 -1.76 -9.36 -11.37
C ALA A 147 -2.74 -9.87 -10.31
N LYS A 148 -3.85 -10.47 -10.71
CA LYS A 148 -4.84 -11.08 -9.79
C LYS A 148 -4.23 -12.25 -9.03
N ARG A 149 -3.59 -13.18 -9.75
CA ARG A 149 -2.87 -14.31 -9.14
C ARG A 149 -1.82 -13.84 -8.13
N GLN A 150 -1.04 -12.82 -8.48
CA GLN A 150 -0.02 -12.27 -7.59
C GLN A 150 -0.63 -11.58 -6.36
N ALA A 151 -1.70 -10.79 -6.55
CA ALA A 151 -2.37 -10.09 -5.46
C ALA A 151 -2.98 -11.06 -4.44
N GLU A 152 -3.47 -12.22 -4.89
CA GLU A 152 -4.05 -13.28 -4.07
C GLU A 152 -3.02 -14.06 -3.23
N ARG A 153 -1.73 -14.07 -3.60
CA ARG A 153 -0.66 -14.74 -2.84
C ARG A 153 -0.45 -14.21 -1.43
N GLY A 154 -1.13 -13.12 -1.04
CA GLY A 154 -1.08 -12.59 0.32
C GLY A 154 0.28 -12.00 0.72
N VAL A 155 1.18 -11.78 -0.25
CA VAL A 155 2.48 -11.15 0.01
C VAL A 155 2.24 -9.70 0.39
N PHE A 156 2.35 -9.37 1.67
CA PHE A 156 2.36 -7.98 2.14
C PHE A 156 3.71 -7.35 1.77
N GLY A 157 3.70 -6.08 1.37
CA GLY A 157 4.93 -5.40 0.96
C GLY A 157 5.79 -5.02 2.16
N SER A 158 5.34 -4.02 2.92
CA SER A 158 6.02 -3.44 4.09
C SER A 158 5.04 -3.27 5.27
N THR A 159 5.57 -3.09 6.48
CA THR A 159 4.79 -2.83 7.71
C THR A 159 3.84 -1.63 7.56
N HIS A 160 4.15 -0.68 6.68
CA HIS A 160 3.37 0.53 6.40
C HIS A 160 2.05 0.26 5.65
N GLU A 161 1.88 -0.93 5.05
CA GLU A 161 0.72 -1.26 4.20
C GLU A 161 -0.38 -2.05 4.92
N ALA A 162 -0.11 -2.55 6.13
CA ALA A 162 -1.03 -3.44 6.86
C ALA A 162 -2.36 -2.77 7.24
N HIS A 163 -2.44 -1.43 7.20
CA HIS A 163 -3.61 -0.64 7.57
C HIS A 163 -4.67 -0.57 6.45
N GLY A 164 -4.25 -0.52 5.18
CA GLY A 164 -5.15 -0.41 4.03
C GLY A 164 -6.06 -1.63 3.82
N ASP A 165 -5.75 -2.78 4.41
CA ASP A 165 -6.57 -4.00 4.32
C ASP A 165 -7.61 -4.12 5.47
N MET A 166 -7.44 -3.36 6.56
CA MET A 166 -8.34 -3.42 7.71
C MET A 166 -9.63 -2.64 7.49
N ASP A 167 -10.77 -3.25 7.79
CA ASP A 167 -12.07 -2.56 7.77
C ASP A 167 -12.37 -2.06 9.19
N VAL A 168 -12.18 -0.76 9.40
CA VAL A 168 -12.46 -0.09 10.69
C VAL A 168 -13.88 0.51 10.69
N SER A 169 -14.67 0.25 9.64
CA SER A 169 -16.00 0.84 9.49
C SER A 169 -16.99 0.30 10.53
N ILE A 170 -17.74 1.21 11.13
CA ILE A 170 -18.80 0.88 12.09
C ILE A 170 -20.12 0.84 11.31
N THR A 171 -20.69 -0.35 11.14
CA THR A 171 -21.91 -0.56 10.34
C THR A 171 -23.23 -0.43 11.11
N ASP A 172 -23.19 -0.16 12.42
CA ASP A 172 -24.38 -0.17 13.27
C ASP A 172 -24.92 1.27 13.52
N GLY A 173 -26.24 1.51 13.32
CA GLY A 173 -26.94 2.77 13.69
C GLY A 173 -27.05 3.87 12.59
N PRO A 174 -27.71 5.03 12.82
CA PRO A 174 -27.78 6.14 11.85
C PRO A 174 -26.49 7.00 11.78
N PHE A 175 -26.20 7.61 10.61
CA PHE A 175 -24.93 8.29 10.25
C PHE A 175 -24.36 9.25 11.31
N LEU A 176 -25.19 10.17 11.84
CA LEU A 176 -24.77 11.15 12.85
C LEU A 176 -24.45 10.50 14.20
N SER A 177 -25.24 9.48 14.60
CA SER A 177 -24.99 8.75 15.85
C SER A 177 -23.75 7.86 15.78
N ARG A 178 -23.37 7.41 14.57
CA ARG A 178 -22.12 6.70 14.33
C ARG A 178 -20.95 7.62 14.61
N LEU A 179 -20.89 8.80 13.98
CA LEU A 179 -19.75 9.70 14.04
C LEU A 179 -19.47 10.27 15.44
N PHE A 180 -20.52 10.60 16.21
CA PHE A 180 -20.37 11.23 17.53
C PHE A 180 -20.37 10.25 18.72
N SER A 181 -20.28 8.93 18.47
CA SER A 181 -20.22 7.94 19.54
C SER A 181 -18.81 7.83 20.14
N GLY A 182 -18.72 7.48 21.44
CA GLY A 182 -17.42 7.21 22.08
C GLY A 182 -16.65 6.03 21.46
N ARG A 183 -17.33 5.14 20.72
CA ARG A 183 -16.71 4.08 19.91
C ARG A 183 -16.12 4.63 18.62
N ALA A 184 -16.83 5.49 17.89
CA ALA A 184 -16.29 6.14 16.70
C ALA A 184 -15.12 7.06 17.04
N PHE A 185 -15.18 7.81 18.13
CA PHE A 185 -14.03 8.63 18.54
C PHE A 185 -12.77 7.76 18.78
N THR A 186 -12.92 6.59 19.40
CA THR A 186 -11.81 5.62 19.54
C THR A 186 -11.36 5.06 18.19
N ALA A 187 -12.28 4.75 17.28
CA ALA A 187 -11.96 4.24 15.95
C ALA A 187 -11.22 5.28 15.09
N ILE A 188 -11.68 6.53 15.09
CA ILE A 188 -11.06 7.67 14.41
C ILE A 188 -9.68 7.94 15.00
N SER A 189 -9.55 7.99 16.33
CA SER A 189 -8.27 8.15 17.02
C SER A 189 -7.26 7.05 16.62
N ARG A 190 -7.70 5.78 16.58
CA ARG A 190 -6.84 4.67 16.13
C ARG A 190 -6.45 4.77 14.67
N ALA A 191 -7.40 5.08 13.78
CA ALA A 191 -7.13 5.28 12.36
C ALA A 191 -6.12 6.42 12.14
N PHE A 192 -6.36 7.58 12.75
CA PHE A 192 -5.50 8.75 12.68
C PHE A 192 -4.04 8.45 13.08
N PHE A 193 -3.81 7.86 14.25
CA PHE A 193 -2.45 7.57 14.71
C PHE A 193 -1.78 6.43 13.95
N MET A 194 -2.53 5.49 13.38
CA MET A 194 -1.97 4.51 12.46
C MET A 194 -1.51 5.16 11.16
N ASP A 195 -2.34 6.02 10.57
CA ASP A 195 -2.01 6.73 9.32
C ASP A 195 -0.80 7.66 9.53
N LEU A 196 -0.76 8.37 10.66
CA LEU A 196 0.39 9.20 11.04
C LEU A 196 1.66 8.36 11.26
N ASN A 197 1.56 7.24 11.96
CA ASN A 197 2.70 6.34 12.19
C ASN A 197 3.21 5.70 10.88
N ALA A 198 2.35 5.54 9.88
CA ALA A 198 2.77 5.03 8.58
C ALA A 198 3.60 6.05 7.79
N LEU A 199 3.43 7.36 8.01
CA LEU A 199 3.95 8.41 7.12
C LEU A 199 4.94 9.38 7.76
N TYR A 200 5.10 9.40 9.09
CA TYR A 200 5.92 10.42 9.76
C TYR A 200 7.37 10.45 9.26
N VAL A 201 7.93 9.30 8.86
CA VAL A 201 9.29 9.21 8.30
C VAL A 201 9.36 9.88 6.94
N ASP A 202 8.42 9.56 6.03
CA ASP A 202 8.40 10.11 4.68
C ASP A 202 8.11 11.61 4.69
N LEU A 203 7.21 12.05 5.57
CA LEU A 203 6.91 13.45 5.79
C LEU A 203 8.13 14.20 6.32
N GLY A 204 8.79 13.65 7.36
CA GLY A 204 10.00 14.23 7.92
C GLY A 204 11.13 14.31 6.91
N LEU A 205 11.35 13.24 6.13
CA LEU A 205 12.35 13.21 5.07
C LEU A 205 12.05 14.23 3.98
N GLY A 206 10.78 14.36 3.58
CA GLY A 206 10.35 15.32 2.56
C GLY A 206 10.62 16.77 2.97
N PHE A 207 10.24 17.16 4.19
CA PHE A 207 10.53 18.49 4.70
C PHE A 207 12.03 18.75 4.81
N LEU A 208 12.81 17.77 5.28
CA LEU A 208 14.27 17.90 5.39
C LEU A 208 14.94 18.05 4.02
N ILE A 209 14.52 17.27 3.02
CA ILE A 209 15.02 17.38 1.64
C ILE A 209 14.62 18.73 1.04
N ALA A 210 13.37 19.16 1.20
CA ALA A 210 12.89 20.44 0.69
C ALA A 210 13.66 21.61 1.32
N GLY A 211 13.85 21.61 2.65
CA GLY A 211 14.62 22.64 3.34
C GLY A 211 16.11 22.63 2.96
N ALA A 212 16.71 21.45 2.76
CA ALA A 212 18.09 21.33 2.28
C ALA A 212 18.25 21.86 0.84
N LEU A 213 17.34 21.52 -0.06
CA LEU A 213 17.36 22.02 -1.45
C LEU A 213 17.12 23.53 -1.50
N ALA A 214 16.17 24.04 -0.71
CA ALA A 214 15.90 25.47 -0.59
C ALA A 214 17.12 26.25 -0.06
N ALA A 215 17.82 25.71 0.94
CA ALA A 215 18.95 26.38 1.57
C ALA A 215 20.26 26.28 0.77
N TRP A 216 20.51 25.13 0.12
CA TRP A 216 21.83 24.81 -0.42
C TRP A 216 21.93 24.91 -1.94
N VAL A 217 20.81 24.80 -2.68
CA VAL A 217 20.83 24.84 -4.14
C VAL A 217 20.42 26.24 -4.61
N PRO A 218 21.34 27.02 -5.23
CA PRO A 218 21.02 28.36 -5.71
C PRO A 218 19.94 28.34 -6.80
N ASN A 219 19.07 29.35 -6.81
CA ASN A 219 18.04 29.51 -7.84
C ASN A 219 18.63 29.58 -9.27
N SER A 220 19.86 30.09 -9.43
CA SER A 220 20.54 30.11 -10.75
C SER A 220 20.79 28.71 -11.32
N TRP A 221 21.05 27.72 -10.45
CA TRP A 221 21.21 26.34 -10.88
C TRP A 221 19.87 25.77 -11.40
N TRP A 222 18.80 26.00 -10.65
CA TRP A 222 17.44 25.59 -11.06
C TRP A 222 17.02 26.26 -12.37
N GLN A 223 17.27 27.56 -12.50
CA GLN A 223 16.95 28.32 -13.71
C GLN A 223 17.69 27.79 -14.95
N ALA A 224 18.96 27.42 -14.79
CA ALA A 224 19.72 26.78 -15.85
C ALA A 224 19.16 25.38 -16.19
N PHE A 225 18.82 24.58 -15.17
CA PHE A 225 18.27 23.24 -15.34
C PHE A 225 16.88 23.22 -16.00
N PHE A 226 16.03 24.20 -15.68
CA PHE A 226 14.68 24.36 -16.25
C PHE A 226 14.65 25.21 -17.52
N LEU A 227 15.81 25.64 -18.02
CA LEU A 227 15.91 26.41 -19.27
C LEU A 227 15.02 27.66 -19.26
N THR A 228 14.99 28.41 -18.15
CA THR A 228 14.10 29.56 -17.97
C THR A 228 14.28 30.66 -19.02
N ASN A 229 15.45 30.72 -19.66
CA ASN A 229 15.75 31.62 -20.77
C ASN A 229 14.97 31.29 -22.06
N HIS A 230 14.37 30.09 -22.17
CA HIS A 230 13.59 29.64 -23.32
C HIS A 230 12.20 29.17 -22.86
N PRO A 231 11.20 30.08 -22.83
CA PRO A 231 9.87 29.80 -22.27
C PRO A 231 9.18 28.56 -22.87
N THR A 232 9.27 28.40 -24.19
CA THR A 232 8.67 27.25 -24.90
C THR A 232 9.35 25.92 -24.57
N LEU A 233 10.66 25.92 -24.36
CA LEU A 233 11.39 24.71 -23.95
C LEU A 233 11.09 24.38 -22.49
N ASN A 234 10.97 25.37 -21.61
CA ASN A 234 10.60 25.17 -20.21
C ASN A 234 9.18 24.57 -20.07
N GLU A 235 8.23 25.05 -20.88
CA GLU A 235 6.86 24.50 -20.92
C GLU A 235 6.79 23.03 -21.34
N PHE A 236 7.71 22.59 -22.20
CA PHE A 236 7.79 21.18 -22.62
C PHE A 236 8.65 20.33 -21.67
N TRP A 237 9.78 20.87 -21.21
CA TRP A 237 10.75 20.19 -20.36
C TRP A 237 10.23 19.98 -18.93
N GLY A 238 9.56 20.98 -18.38
CA GLY A 238 9.01 20.93 -17.02
C GLY A 238 8.08 19.75 -16.79
N PRO A 239 7.01 19.55 -17.58
CA PRO A 239 6.09 18.41 -17.43
C PRO A 239 6.72 17.04 -17.62
N LEU A 240 7.84 16.96 -18.34
CA LEU A 240 8.56 15.71 -18.56
C LEU A 240 9.47 15.37 -17.38
N ILE A 241 10.15 16.38 -16.83
CA ILE A 241 11.13 16.20 -15.75
C ILE A 241 10.51 16.26 -14.36
N GLY A 242 9.41 16.99 -14.19
CA GLY A 242 8.65 17.04 -12.93
C GLY A 242 8.41 15.65 -12.34
N PRO A 243 7.84 14.68 -13.08
CA PRO A 243 7.59 13.35 -12.54
C PRO A 243 8.87 12.58 -12.21
N VAL A 244 9.97 12.85 -12.92
CA VAL A 244 11.29 12.25 -12.63
C VAL A 244 11.85 12.79 -11.32
N ILE A 245 11.77 14.11 -11.09
CA ILE A 245 12.22 14.71 -9.83
C ILE A 245 11.40 14.14 -8.65
N SER A 246 10.08 14.03 -8.82
CA SER A 246 9.19 13.44 -7.80
C SER A 246 9.56 11.98 -7.50
N MET A 247 9.84 11.18 -8.54
CA MET A 247 10.28 9.79 -8.36
C MET A 247 11.56 9.66 -7.54
N LEU A 248 12.47 10.62 -7.68
CA LEU A 248 13.76 10.69 -6.97
C LEU A 248 13.67 11.36 -5.60
N SER A 249 12.58 12.09 -5.30
CA SER A 249 12.42 12.77 -4.00
C SER A 249 12.05 11.79 -2.89
N PHE A 250 11.46 10.64 -3.23
CA PHE A 250 10.93 9.64 -2.29
C PHE A 250 9.88 10.21 -1.32
N VAL A 251 9.22 11.31 -1.69
CA VAL A 251 8.23 11.97 -0.84
C VAL A 251 6.81 11.68 -1.34
N CYS A 252 5.85 11.60 -0.40
CA CYS A 252 4.42 11.45 -0.70
C CYS A 252 3.80 12.76 -1.24
N SER A 253 2.56 12.74 -1.76
CA SER A 253 1.96 13.93 -2.42
C SER A 253 1.99 15.20 -1.56
N VAL A 254 1.66 15.09 -0.27
CA VAL A 254 1.65 16.27 0.63
C VAL A 254 3.06 16.76 0.92
N GLY A 255 4.01 15.86 1.16
CA GLY A 255 5.41 16.24 1.38
C GLY A 255 6.11 16.75 0.10
N ASN A 256 5.58 16.43 -1.08
CA ASN A 256 6.05 17.00 -2.34
C ASN A 256 5.67 18.48 -2.47
N VAL A 257 4.61 18.98 -1.83
CA VAL A 257 4.19 20.38 -2.02
C VAL A 257 5.26 21.40 -1.58
N PRO A 258 5.91 21.29 -0.42
CA PRO A 258 7.05 22.15 -0.09
C PRO A 258 8.15 22.11 -1.15
N LEU A 259 8.48 20.93 -1.68
CA LEU A 259 9.46 20.79 -2.76
C LEU A 259 8.96 21.42 -4.06
N ALA A 260 7.66 21.32 -4.37
CA ALA A 260 7.02 21.97 -5.50
C ALA A 260 7.20 23.50 -5.45
N VAL A 261 7.08 24.10 -4.26
CA VAL A 261 7.35 25.54 -4.06
C VAL A 261 8.81 25.87 -4.32
N VAL A 262 9.76 25.04 -3.86
CA VAL A 262 11.20 25.24 -4.14
C VAL A 262 11.47 25.18 -5.65
N LEU A 263 10.87 24.22 -6.37
CA LEU A 263 11.02 24.10 -7.82
C LEU A 263 10.35 25.28 -8.56
N TRP A 264 9.20 25.75 -8.07
CA TRP A 264 8.50 26.93 -8.60
C TRP A 264 9.33 28.20 -8.46
N ASN A 265 9.91 28.43 -7.28
CA ASN A 265 10.88 29.50 -7.04
C ASN A 265 12.14 29.35 -7.92
N GLY A 266 12.52 28.11 -8.23
CA GLY A 266 13.59 27.76 -9.16
C GLY A 266 13.26 27.97 -10.64
N GLY A 267 12.01 28.28 -10.98
CA GLY A 267 11.59 28.61 -12.35
C GLY A 267 11.10 27.44 -13.20
N ILE A 268 10.72 26.31 -12.60
CA ILE A 268 10.00 25.26 -13.34
C ILE A 268 8.68 25.82 -13.92
N SER A 269 8.29 25.38 -15.11
CA SER A 269 7.01 25.77 -15.72
C SER A 269 5.81 25.33 -14.88
N PHE A 270 4.68 26.03 -15.05
CA PHE A 270 3.44 25.76 -14.30
C PHE A 270 2.95 24.32 -14.50
N GLY A 271 2.91 23.84 -15.74
CA GLY A 271 2.59 22.44 -16.05
C GLY A 271 3.62 21.45 -15.47
N GLY A 272 4.88 21.87 -15.33
CA GLY A 272 5.93 21.09 -14.68
C GLY A 272 5.65 20.84 -13.20
N VAL A 273 5.29 21.89 -12.45
CA VAL A 273 4.86 21.76 -11.04
C VAL A 273 3.69 20.80 -10.92
N ILE A 274 2.66 20.97 -11.75
CA ILE A 274 1.46 20.13 -11.72
C ILE A 274 1.81 18.66 -11.98
N SER A 275 2.62 18.37 -13.01
CA SER A 275 3.07 17.00 -13.27
C SER A 275 3.93 16.41 -12.14
N PHE A 276 4.71 17.25 -11.45
CA PHE A 276 5.54 16.85 -10.31
C PHE A 276 4.68 16.45 -9.11
N ILE A 277 3.63 17.22 -8.81
CA ILE A 277 2.67 16.92 -7.75
C ILE A 277 1.97 15.60 -8.03
N PHE A 278 1.51 15.38 -9.27
CA PHE A 278 0.82 14.15 -9.66
C PHE A 278 1.67 12.87 -9.60
N ALA A 279 2.99 13.00 -9.55
CA ALA A 279 3.92 11.87 -9.67
C ALA A 279 4.20 11.12 -8.36
N ASP A 280 3.42 11.38 -7.32
CA ASP A 280 3.54 10.76 -6.00
C ASP A 280 3.33 9.22 -6.01
N LEU A 281 2.58 8.69 -6.98
CA LEU A 281 2.31 7.26 -7.13
C LEU A 281 3.35 6.50 -7.98
N ILE A 282 4.33 7.20 -8.58
CA ILE A 282 5.41 6.56 -9.35
C ILE A 282 6.76 6.64 -8.63
N ILE A 283 6.79 6.98 -7.35
CA ILE A 283 8.01 6.95 -6.55
C ILE A 283 8.54 5.52 -6.39
N LEU A 284 9.86 5.38 -6.27
CA LEU A 284 10.53 4.08 -6.21
C LEU A 284 9.99 3.12 -5.13
N PRO A 285 9.62 3.58 -3.90
CA PRO A 285 8.98 2.72 -2.91
C PRO A 285 7.64 2.16 -3.38
N ILE A 286 6.77 3.00 -3.95
CA ILE A 286 5.45 2.57 -4.45
C ILE A 286 5.60 1.63 -5.65
N LEU A 287 6.54 1.89 -6.55
CA LEU A 287 6.86 0.96 -7.65
C LEU A 287 7.30 -0.42 -7.15
N ASN A 288 8.08 -0.46 -6.06
CA ASN A 288 8.43 -1.72 -5.41
C ASN A 288 7.20 -2.42 -4.81
N ILE A 289 6.23 -1.67 -4.29
CA ILE A 289 4.95 -2.22 -3.81
C ILE A 289 4.13 -2.78 -4.98
N TYR A 290 3.97 -2.04 -6.08
CA TYR A 290 3.32 -2.56 -7.29
C TYR A 290 3.99 -3.83 -7.80
N ARG A 291 5.33 -3.88 -7.78
CA ARG A 291 6.08 -5.08 -8.16
C ARG A 291 5.74 -6.26 -7.26
N LYS A 292 5.63 -6.06 -5.95
CA LYS A 292 5.24 -7.11 -5.00
C LYS A 292 3.77 -7.54 -5.18
N TYR A 293 2.88 -6.59 -5.41
CA TYR A 293 1.42 -6.79 -5.46
C TYR A 293 0.92 -7.37 -6.78
N TYR A 294 1.41 -6.85 -7.90
CA TYR A 294 0.90 -7.14 -9.24
C TYR A 294 1.93 -7.78 -10.17
N GLY A 295 3.18 -7.91 -9.71
CA GLY A 295 4.29 -8.47 -10.47
C GLY A 295 5.10 -7.42 -11.22
N GLY A 296 6.36 -7.73 -11.56
CA GLY A 296 7.28 -6.77 -12.16
C GLY A 296 6.87 -6.24 -13.52
N ARG A 297 6.24 -7.07 -14.37
CA ARG A 297 5.74 -6.62 -15.69
C ARG A 297 4.63 -5.59 -15.55
N THR A 298 3.66 -5.85 -14.68
CA THR A 298 2.54 -4.94 -14.40
C THR A 298 3.03 -3.66 -13.74
N ALA A 299 4.00 -3.74 -12.82
CA ALA A 299 4.60 -2.56 -12.19
C ALA A 299 5.32 -1.65 -13.20
N LEU A 300 6.11 -2.22 -14.11
CA LEU A 300 6.77 -1.45 -15.18
C LEU A 300 5.75 -0.82 -16.14
N TYR A 301 4.68 -1.56 -16.45
CA TYR A 301 3.58 -1.04 -17.25
C TYR A 301 2.87 0.14 -16.57
N LEU A 302 2.54 0.01 -15.28
CA LEU A 302 1.94 1.08 -14.48
C LEU A 302 2.88 2.31 -14.44
N LEU A 303 4.19 2.11 -14.24
CA LEU A 303 5.17 3.19 -14.31
C LEU A 303 5.08 3.97 -15.63
N LEU A 304 5.20 3.27 -16.76
CA LEU A 304 5.28 3.93 -18.07
C LEU A 304 3.97 4.64 -18.43
N VAL A 305 2.82 3.99 -18.18
CA VAL A 305 1.51 4.53 -18.52
C VAL A 305 1.14 5.69 -17.60
N SER A 306 1.40 5.58 -16.30
CA SER A 306 1.12 6.65 -15.35
C SER A 306 2.05 7.84 -15.56
N TYR A 307 3.34 7.62 -15.83
CA TYR A 307 4.28 8.69 -16.19
C TYR A 307 3.80 9.46 -17.42
N ALA A 308 3.41 8.75 -18.49
CA ALA A 308 2.88 9.38 -19.69
C ALA A 308 1.59 10.16 -19.42
N ALA A 309 0.69 9.62 -18.59
CA ALA A 309 -0.55 10.30 -18.20
C ALA A 309 -0.29 11.59 -17.40
N MET A 310 0.62 11.55 -16.43
CA MET A 310 0.99 12.70 -15.60
C MET A 310 1.66 13.81 -16.41
N ALA A 311 2.65 13.45 -17.24
CA ALA A 311 3.36 14.40 -18.09
C ALA A 311 2.41 15.05 -19.11
N LEU A 312 1.53 14.25 -19.75
CA LEU A 312 0.54 14.75 -20.69
C LEU A 312 -0.50 15.63 -20.00
N ALA A 313 -1.01 15.24 -18.83
CA ALA A 313 -1.97 16.05 -18.08
C ALA A 313 -1.35 17.39 -17.65
N GLY A 314 -0.13 17.38 -17.11
CA GLY A 314 0.60 18.60 -16.75
C GLY A 314 0.84 19.52 -17.93
N PHE A 315 1.23 18.96 -19.09
CA PHE A 315 1.41 19.71 -20.33
C PHE A 315 0.10 20.35 -20.83
N LEU A 316 -0.99 19.58 -20.88
CA LEU A 316 -2.28 20.05 -21.37
C LEU A 316 -2.89 21.11 -20.46
N ILE A 317 -2.84 20.92 -19.14
CA ILE A 317 -3.33 21.90 -18.16
C ILE A 317 -2.46 23.14 -18.16
N GLY A 318 -1.14 22.98 -18.23
CA GLY A 318 -0.20 24.08 -18.34
C GLY A 318 -0.53 24.99 -19.53
N GLY A 319 -0.63 24.39 -20.72
CA GLY A 319 -1.00 25.10 -21.93
C GLY A 319 -2.40 25.73 -21.85
N ALA A 320 -3.39 25.01 -21.32
CA ALA A 320 -4.75 25.54 -21.18
C ALA A 320 -4.81 26.77 -20.26
N PHE A 321 -4.15 26.73 -19.10
CA PHE A 321 -4.11 27.85 -18.15
C PHE A 321 -3.36 29.06 -18.72
N GLN A 322 -2.31 28.81 -19.49
CA GLN A 322 -1.56 29.87 -20.15
C GLN A 322 -2.38 30.54 -21.26
N LEU A 323 -3.09 29.76 -22.08
CA LEU A 323 -4.01 30.28 -23.10
C LEU A 323 -5.15 31.10 -22.50
N LEU A 324 -5.65 30.71 -21.33
CA LEU A 324 -6.71 31.41 -20.60
C LEU A 324 -6.20 32.63 -19.80
N GLY A 325 -4.88 32.87 -19.77
CA GLY A 325 -4.28 33.92 -18.94
C GLY A 325 -4.45 33.71 -17.43
N LEU A 326 -4.73 32.46 -17.02
CA LEU A 326 -4.91 32.07 -15.62
C LEU A 326 -3.62 31.59 -14.97
N ALA A 327 -2.55 31.38 -15.75
CA ALA A 327 -1.26 30.96 -15.20
C ALA A 327 -0.64 32.08 -14.33
N PRO A 328 -0.17 31.77 -13.11
CA PRO A 328 0.47 32.76 -12.25
C PRO A 328 1.78 33.27 -12.88
N THR A 329 1.94 34.60 -12.92
CA THR A 329 3.11 35.27 -13.51
C THR A 329 4.26 35.47 -12.53
N ASN A 330 4.00 35.31 -11.23
CA ASN A 330 4.99 35.53 -10.17
C ASN A 330 5.55 34.19 -9.68
N HIS A 331 6.86 34.00 -9.83
CA HIS A 331 7.57 32.80 -9.39
C HIS A 331 8.04 32.83 -7.94
N HIS A 332 8.00 33.98 -7.27
CA HIS A 332 8.54 34.13 -5.91
C HIS A 332 7.47 33.96 -4.84
N VAL A 333 7.57 32.87 -4.09
CA VAL A 333 6.80 32.57 -2.87
C VAL A 333 7.73 32.68 -1.68
N THR A 334 7.53 33.68 -0.81
CA THR A 334 8.41 34.00 0.34
C THR A 334 7.95 33.37 1.65
N ILE A 335 6.98 32.47 1.63
CA ILE A 335 6.26 31.98 2.82
C ILE A 335 7.20 31.27 3.81
N PHE A 336 8.27 30.63 3.32
CA PHE A 336 9.18 29.83 4.15
C PHE A 336 10.41 30.58 4.70
N GLU A 337 10.57 31.85 4.34
CA GLU A 337 11.68 32.68 4.84
C GLU A 337 11.25 33.55 6.05
N THR A 338 9.95 33.72 6.25
CA THR A 338 9.38 34.48 7.37
C THR A 338 9.23 33.62 8.62
N GLN A 339 9.66 34.14 9.77
CA GLN A 339 9.47 33.48 11.06
C GLN A 339 7.97 33.27 11.37
N PRO A 340 7.61 32.20 12.10
CA PRO A 340 6.23 31.98 12.56
C PRO A 340 5.69 33.24 13.24
N SER A 341 4.58 33.75 12.70
CA SER A 341 3.90 34.93 13.22
C SER A 341 2.60 34.54 13.91
N TRP A 342 2.06 35.41 14.77
CA TRP A 342 0.76 35.21 15.42
C TRP A 342 -0.40 35.50 14.45
N ASN A 343 -0.53 34.63 13.46
CA ASN A 343 -1.57 34.67 12.44
C ASN A 343 -2.59 33.52 12.64
N TYR A 344 -3.54 33.40 11.72
CA TYR A 344 -4.54 32.33 11.75
C TYR A 344 -3.90 30.93 11.69
N THR A 345 -2.79 30.74 10.94
CA THR A 345 -2.06 29.48 10.85
C THR A 345 -1.64 29.01 12.24
N THR A 346 -0.97 29.88 13.00
CA THR A 346 -0.53 29.59 14.39
C THR A 346 -1.70 29.24 15.32
N PHE A 347 -2.84 29.94 15.23
CA PHE A 347 -4.01 29.61 16.04
C PHE A 347 -4.62 28.25 15.68
N LEU A 348 -4.70 27.93 14.38
CA LEU A 348 -5.18 26.64 13.91
C LEU A 348 -4.22 25.51 14.28
N ASP A 349 -2.92 25.72 14.16
CA ASP A 349 -1.90 24.75 14.58
C ASP A 349 -2.05 24.40 16.06
N ILE A 350 -2.19 25.40 16.93
CA ILE A 350 -2.42 25.17 18.36
C ILE A 350 -3.72 24.38 18.58
N ALA A 351 -4.82 24.74 17.89
CA ALA A 351 -6.09 24.02 18.03
C ALA A 351 -5.99 22.55 17.59
N PHE A 352 -5.33 22.27 16.46
CA PHE A 352 -5.13 20.90 15.96
C PHE A 352 -4.14 20.11 16.82
N LEU A 353 -3.10 20.74 17.36
CA LEU A 353 -2.18 20.10 18.32
C LEU A 353 -2.90 19.70 19.61
N LEU A 354 -3.79 20.56 20.12
CA LEU A 354 -4.63 20.22 21.28
C LEU A 354 -5.58 19.06 20.97
N LEU A 355 -6.23 19.07 19.79
CA LEU A 355 -7.09 17.97 19.36
C LEU A 355 -6.30 16.66 19.22
N MET A 356 -5.13 16.71 18.58
CA MET A 356 -4.22 15.57 18.48
C MET A 356 -3.78 15.06 19.85
N ALA A 357 -3.50 15.94 20.82
CA ALA A 357 -3.15 15.54 22.17
C ALA A 357 -4.32 14.81 22.87
N VAL A 358 -5.55 15.28 22.71
CA VAL A 358 -6.76 14.60 23.23
C VAL A 358 -6.95 13.24 22.56
N MET A 359 -6.80 13.17 21.24
CA MET A 359 -6.88 11.92 20.50
C MET A 359 -5.74 10.96 20.87
N ALA A 360 -4.54 11.48 21.15
CA ALA A 360 -3.39 10.68 21.60
C ALA A 360 -3.66 10.09 22.98
N TRP A 361 -4.18 10.90 23.91
CA TRP A 361 -4.60 10.43 25.21
C TRP A 361 -5.64 9.32 25.10
N ARG A 362 -6.65 9.47 24.24
CA ARG A 362 -7.64 8.42 23.95
C ARG A 362 -6.99 7.18 23.32
N PHE A 363 -6.05 7.36 22.41
CA PHE A 363 -5.34 6.28 21.73
C PHE A 363 -4.55 5.43 22.72
N VAL A 364 -3.76 6.08 23.59
CA VAL A 364 -2.96 5.40 24.62
C VAL A 364 -3.86 4.70 25.64
N THR A 365 -4.89 5.38 26.14
CA THR A 365 -5.80 4.82 27.17
C THR A 365 -6.65 3.66 26.67
N THR A 366 -6.87 3.53 25.37
CA THR A 366 -7.68 2.45 24.77
C THR A 366 -6.84 1.31 24.19
N GLY A 367 -5.55 1.21 24.54
CA GLY A 367 -4.66 0.12 24.09
C GLY A 367 -4.11 0.30 22.67
N GLY A 368 -4.12 1.52 22.11
CA GLY A 368 -3.61 1.80 20.76
C GLY A 368 -2.13 1.48 20.58
N ILE A 369 -1.31 1.63 21.63
CA ILE A 369 0.12 1.30 21.56
C ILE A 369 0.34 -0.22 21.40
N GLU A 370 -0.43 -1.03 22.11
CA GLU A 370 -0.36 -2.51 21.96
C GLU A 370 -0.79 -2.92 20.56
N MET A 371 -1.82 -2.26 20.02
CA MET A 371 -2.23 -2.44 18.63
C MET A 371 -1.10 -2.12 17.64
N LEU A 372 -0.41 -0.98 17.79
CA LEU A 372 0.74 -0.62 16.93
C LEU A 372 1.89 -1.63 17.04
N ARG A 373 2.24 -2.09 18.25
CA ARG A 373 3.28 -3.11 18.42
C ARG A 373 2.88 -4.44 17.79
N ALA A 374 1.63 -4.86 17.96
CA ALA A 374 1.10 -6.07 17.32
C ALA A 374 1.13 -5.97 15.79
N HIS A 375 0.99 -4.76 15.23
CA HIS A 375 1.15 -4.51 13.80
C HIS A 375 2.60 -4.52 13.33
N ALA A 376 3.52 -3.93 14.11
CA ALA A 376 4.95 -3.90 13.78
C ALA A 376 5.59 -5.30 13.73
N HIS A 377 5.02 -6.27 14.45
CA HIS A 377 5.55 -7.64 14.55
C HIS A 377 4.84 -8.69 13.67
N ARG A 378 4.09 -8.29 12.62
CA ARG A 378 3.55 -9.31 11.70
C ARG A 378 4.67 -9.94 10.84
N PRO A 379 4.81 -11.28 10.82
CA PRO A 379 5.87 -11.93 10.07
C PRO A 379 5.75 -11.65 8.58
N GLN A 380 6.92 -11.48 7.95
CA GLN A 380 7.06 -11.42 6.50
C GLN A 380 6.48 -12.68 5.86
N ALA A 381 5.93 -12.55 4.65
CA ALA A 381 5.33 -13.63 3.87
C ALA A 381 6.30 -14.83 3.78
N GLY A 382 5.99 -15.91 4.51
CA GLY A 382 6.82 -17.11 4.60
C GLY A 382 6.59 -17.94 5.88
N ALA A 383 6.06 -17.36 6.96
CA ALA A 383 5.70 -18.12 8.16
C ALA A 383 4.35 -18.84 7.96
N ASN A 384 4.31 -20.16 8.19
CA ASN A 384 3.07 -20.92 8.30
C ASN A 384 2.32 -20.46 9.56
N LEU A 385 1.51 -19.41 9.41
CA LEU A 385 0.69 -18.86 10.48
C LEU A 385 -0.41 -19.87 10.85
N VAL A 386 -0.47 -20.24 12.13
CA VAL A 386 -1.50 -21.10 12.72
C VAL A 386 -2.61 -20.20 13.28
N ARG A 387 -3.85 -20.68 13.39
CA ARG A 387 -4.95 -19.90 13.99
C ARG A 387 -5.12 -20.20 15.47
N ASP A 388 -5.28 -19.15 16.27
CA ASP A 388 -5.74 -19.24 17.65
C ASP A 388 -7.15 -19.88 17.69
N PRO A 389 -7.35 -21.03 18.38
CA PRO A 389 -8.64 -21.73 18.41
C PRO A 389 -9.78 -20.95 19.06
N VAL A 390 -9.45 -20.03 19.98
CA VAL A 390 -10.42 -19.27 20.79
C VAL A 390 -10.92 -18.03 20.04
N CYS A 391 -10.00 -17.25 19.46
CA CYS A 391 -10.34 -15.97 18.82
C CYS A 391 -10.21 -15.96 17.30
N GLY A 392 -9.54 -16.95 16.69
CA GLY A 392 -9.34 -17.06 15.24
C GLY A 392 -8.21 -16.19 14.68
N MET A 393 -7.44 -15.54 15.54
CA MET A 393 -6.31 -14.68 15.18
C MET A 393 -5.13 -15.52 14.65
N SER A 394 -4.44 -15.05 13.62
CA SER A 394 -3.24 -15.72 13.10
C SER A 394 -2.06 -15.51 14.04
N VAL A 395 -1.42 -16.60 14.42
CA VAL A 395 -0.29 -16.68 15.34
C VAL A 395 0.87 -17.37 14.63
N ASP A 396 2.08 -16.82 14.80
CA ASP A 396 3.31 -17.46 14.32
C ASP A 396 3.76 -18.52 15.34
N PRO A 397 3.76 -19.82 15.00
CA PRO A 397 4.16 -20.88 15.92
C PRO A 397 5.63 -20.78 16.37
N VAL A 398 6.49 -20.08 15.63
CA VAL A 398 7.91 -19.91 15.98
C VAL A 398 8.11 -18.78 16.99
N ALA A 399 7.23 -17.77 16.99
CA ALA A 399 7.32 -16.59 17.87
C ALA A 399 6.32 -16.62 19.04
N ALA A 400 5.38 -17.57 19.04
CA ALA A 400 4.34 -17.68 20.05
C ALA A 400 4.90 -18.00 21.44
N LYS A 401 4.70 -17.08 22.39
CA LYS A 401 5.00 -17.32 23.81
C LYS A 401 3.97 -18.23 24.48
N GLU A 402 2.74 -18.22 23.98
CA GLU A 402 1.60 -18.91 24.58
C GLU A 402 1.20 -20.12 23.74
N HIS A 403 1.36 -21.32 24.30
CA HIS A 403 1.00 -22.58 23.65
C HIS A 403 0.54 -23.61 24.67
N VAL A 404 -0.33 -24.53 24.25
CA VAL A 404 -0.82 -25.66 25.06
C VAL A 404 -0.87 -26.90 24.19
N GLU A 405 -0.38 -28.01 24.71
CA GLU A 405 -0.49 -29.31 24.06
C GLU A 405 -1.76 -30.02 24.55
N TYR A 406 -2.67 -30.34 23.63
CA TYR A 406 -3.93 -31.01 23.94
C TYR A 406 -4.25 -32.07 22.88
N MET A 407 -4.52 -33.31 23.31
CA MET A 407 -4.77 -34.47 22.43
C MET A 407 -3.69 -34.72 21.35
N GLY A 408 -2.42 -34.46 21.67
CA GLY A 408 -1.28 -34.69 20.76
C GLY A 408 -1.06 -33.62 19.69
N ALA A 409 -1.79 -32.50 19.77
CA ALA A 409 -1.62 -31.32 18.92
C ALA A 409 -1.23 -30.08 19.76
N THR A 410 -0.25 -29.32 19.30
CA THR A 410 0.15 -28.04 19.91
C THR A 410 -0.74 -26.92 19.39
N SER A 411 -1.51 -26.30 20.29
CA SER A 411 -2.32 -25.10 20.00
C SER A 411 -1.57 -23.85 20.42
N TYR A 412 -1.54 -22.83 19.55
CA TYR A 412 -0.87 -21.56 19.79
C TYR A 412 -1.89 -20.44 20.02
N PHE A 413 -1.62 -19.54 20.97
CA PHE A 413 -2.57 -18.49 21.39
C PHE A 413 -2.02 -17.10 21.19
N CYS A 414 -2.90 -16.16 20.84
CA CYS A 414 -2.54 -14.76 20.61
C CYS A 414 -2.32 -13.98 21.92
N SER A 415 -2.84 -14.49 23.04
CA SER A 415 -2.73 -13.85 24.36
C SER A 415 -2.90 -14.86 25.50
N PRO A 416 -2.43 -14.53 26.72
CA PRO A 416 -2.67 -15.34 27.91
C PRO A 416 -4.16 -15.56 28.19
N GLY A 417 -5.01 -14.58 27.86
CA GLY A 417 -6.46 -14.68 28.05
C GLY A 417 -7.14 -15.69 27.10
N CYS A 418 -6.59 -15.89 25.90
CA CYS A 418 -7.05 -16.95 24.99
C CYS A 418 -6.57 -18.32 25.49
N ARG A 419 -5.32 -18.43 25.96
CA ARG A 419 -4.79 -19.65 26.60
C ARG A 419 -5.64 -20.09 27.79
N GLU A 420 -5.92 -19.19 28.74
CA GLU A 420 -6.69 -19.49 29.94
C GLU A 420 -8.14 -19.91 29.62
N LYS A 421 -8.75 -19.29 28.60
CA LYS A 421 -10.08 -19.69 28.12
C LYS A 421 -10.09 -21.07 27.47
N PHE A 422 -9.03 -21.41 26.76
CA PHE A 422 -8.86 -22.75 26.18
C PHE A 422 -8.65 -23.79 27.28
N GLU A 423 -7.82 -23.53 28.28
CA GLU A 423 -7.59 -24.42 29.42
C GLU A 423 -8.85 -24.69 30.25
N LYS A 424 -9.74 -23.70 30.36
CA LYS A 424 -11.01 -23.84 31.10
C LYS A 424 -12.04 -24.73 30.40
N ASP A 425 -12.05 -24.77 29.07
CA ASP A 425 -12.99 -25.60 28.30
C ASP A 425 -12.39 -26.00 26.93
N PRO A 426 -11.41 -26.92 26.90
CA PRO A 426 -10.68 -27.25 25.67
C PRO A 426 -11.61 -27.88 24.63
N ALA A 427 -12.50 -28.78 25.07
CA ALA A 427 -13.41 -29.55 24.22
C ALA A 427 -14.27 -28.67 23.31
N ARG A 428 -14.67 -27.49 23.80
CA ARG A 428 -15.42 -26.49 23.03
C ARG A 428 -14.65 -25.95 21.81
N TYR A 429 -13.33 -25.87 21.90
CA TYR A 429 -12.48 -25.31 20.84
C TYR A 429 -11.78 -26.38 20.00
N THR A 430 -11.73 -27.63 20.47
CA THR A 430 -11.09 -28.76 19.77
C THR A 430 -11.78 -29.14 18.45
N ALA A 431 -13.09 -28.91 18.30
CA ALA A 431 -13.80 -29.18 17.04
C ALA A 431 -13.26 -28.33 15.86
N ARG A 432 -12.73 -27.13 16.12
CA ARG A 432 -12.06 -26.29 15.11
C ARG A 432 -10.64 -26.75 14.77
N ILE A 433 -9.99 -27.51 15.66
CA ILE A 433 -8.61 -27.99 15.47
C ILE A 433 -8.58 -29.18 14.51
N VAL A 434 -9.59 -30.05 14.56
CA VAL A 434 -9.68 -31.26 13.72
C VAL A 434 -9.96 -30.92 12.25
N GLU A 435 -10.65 -29.83 11.96
CA GLU A 435 -10.97 -29.41 10.59
C GLU A 435 -9.75 -28.82 9.83
N LEU A 436 -8.68 -28.48 10.55
CA LEU A 436 -7.47 -27.82 10.03
C LEU A 436 -6.24 -28.72 9.97
N ALA A 437 -6.34 -29.98 10.40
CA ALA A 437 -5.22 -30.92 10.38
C ALA A 437 -5.46 -32.05 9.37
N PRO A 438 -4.61 -32.14 8.33
CA PRO A 438 -4.12 -33.46 7.96
C PRO A 438 -2.58 -33.52 8.00
N ALA A 439 -2.10 -34.61 8.61
CA ALA A 439 -0.78 -35.20 8.47
C ALA A 439 0.42 -34.51 9.15
N VAL A 440 0.41 -34.46 10.49
CA VAL A 440 1.66 -34.55 11.26
C VAL A 440 1.44 -35.55 12.39
N HIS A 441 1.74 -36.82 12.14
CA HIS A 441 2.29 -37.77 13.13
C HIS A 441 2.49 -39.12 12.47
N LEU A 442 3.76 -39.52 12.33
CA LEU A 442 4.26 -40.86 12.65
C LEU A 442 5.77 -40.92 12.40
N GLY A 443 6.54 -41.03 13.49
CA GLY A 443 7.97 -41.38 13.43
C GLY A 443 8.86 -40.85 14.55
N LEU A 444 8.48 -41.04 15.82
CA LEU A 444 9.42 -40.91 16.94
C LEU A 444 10.12 -42.26 17.21
N SER A 445 11.45 -42.31 17.12
CA SER A 445 12.27 -43.20 17.93
C SER A 445 13.68 -42.65 18.14
N HIS A 446 13.96 -42.37 19.42
CA HIS A 446 15.19 -42.08 20.16
C HIS A 446 16.57 -42.44 19.57
N GLY A 447 17.55 -41.56 19.84
CA GLY A 447 18.99 -41.87 19.88
C GLY A 447 19.85 -40.65 20.22
N ILE A 448 20.43 -40.62 21.42
CA ILE A 448 21.40 -39.61 21.89
C ILE A 448 22.76 -39.84 21.21
N GLY A 449 23.41 -38.79 20.70
CA GLY A 449 24.85 -38.81 20.37
C GLY A 449 25.32 -37.76 19.33
N SER A 450 26.14 -36.81 19.79
CA SER A 450 27.32 -36.20 19.13
C SER A 450 27.28 -35.71 17.66
N MET A 451 27.60 -34.43 17.46
CA MET A 451 28.03 -33.76 16.19
C MET A 451 29.27 -34.45 15.54
N PRO A 452 29.75 -34.14 14.29
CA PRO A 452 29.34 -33.10 13.29
C PRO A 452 29.32 -33.51 11.78
N GLY A 453 28.67 -32.70 10.92
CA GLY A 453 29.06 -32.43 9.51
C GLY A 453 28.53 -33.33 8.37
N GLY A 454 28.01 -32.72 7.28
CA GLY A 454 27.82 -33.35 5.95
C GLY A 454 26.38 -33.33 5.37
N GLU A 455 26.27 -33.01 4.07
CA GLU A 455 25.06 -32.72 3.25
C GLU A 455 24.06 -33.89 3.02
N MET A 456 22.78 -33.59 2.70
CA MET A 456 22.00 -34.16 1.57
C MET A 456 20.51 -33.78 1.62
N GLU A 457 20.03 -33.02 0.61
CA GLU A 457 18.60 -32.89 0.28
C GLU A 457 18.03 -34.26 -0.12
N ARG A 458 17.02 -34.77 0.62
CA ARG A 458 16.30 -35.98 0.22
C ARG A 458 15.31 -35.65 -0.90
N GLN A 459 15.67 -35.97 -2.14
CA GLN A 459 14.74 -36.01 -3.27
C GLN A 459 13.64 -37.06 -3.03
N LYS A 460 12.37 -36.64 -3.11
CA LYS A 460 11.23 -37.56 -3.04
C LYS A 460 10.96 -38.13 -4.42
N SER A 461 10.87 -39.47 -4.53
CA SER A 461 10.56 -40.17 -5.77
C SER A 461 9.30 -41.03 -5.63
N ALA A 462 8.55 -41.18 -6.73
CA ALA A 462 7.35 -41.98 -6.85
C ALA A 462 7.43 -42.89 -8.09
N ILE A 463 6.74 -44.02 -8.11
CA ILE A 463 6.74 -44.96 -9.23
C ILE A 463 5.56 -44.68 -10.15
N ASP A 464 5.82 -44.54 -11.46
CA ASP A 464 4.80 -44.42 -12.51
C ASP A 464 3.95 -45.71 -12.56
N PRO A 465 2.63 -45.64 -12.30
CA PRO A 465 1.75 -46.82 -12.26
C PRO A 465 1.58 -47.55 -13.60
N VAL A 466 1.87 -46.88 -14.73
CA VAL A 466 1.68 -47.43 -16.08
C VAL A 466 2.91 -48.19 -16.55
N CYS A 467 4.11 -47.64 -16.31
CA CYS A 467 5.36 -48.22 -16.82
C CYS A 467 6.34 -48.69 -15.74
N GLY A 468 6.14 -48.33 -14.48
CA GLY A 468 7.01 -48.72 -13.36
C GLY A 468 8.29 -47.89 -13.21
N MET A 469 8.46 -46.82 -13.99
CA MET A 469 9.64 -45.95 -13.87
C MET A 469 9.57 -45.08 -12.61
N THR A 470 10.73 -44.86 -11.98
CA THR A 470 10.87 -43.93 -10.86
C THR A 470 10.88 -42.48 -11.36
N VAL A 471 10.02 -41.64 -10.80
CA VAL A 471 9.81 -40.23 -11.14
C VAL A 471 10.11 -39.37 -9.91
N ASP A 472 10.90 -38.32 -10.09
CA ASP A 472 11.12 -37.29 -9.07
C ASP A 472 9.84 -36.44 -8.89
N THR A 473 9.23 -36.47 -7.71
CA THR A 473 7.93 -35.83 -7.46
C THR A 473 8.01 -34.30 -7.46
N ASP A 474 9.19 -33.74 -7.20
CA ASP A 474 9.38 -32.29 -7.16
C ASP A 474 9.51 -31.71 -8.58
N ARG A 475 9.97 -32.52 -9.53
CA ARG A 475 10.18 -32.13 -10.94
C ARG A 475 9.18 -32.72 -11.93
N ALA A 476 8.28 -33.58 -11.50
CA ALA A 476 7.31 -34.26 -12.38
C ALA A 476 6.38 -33.27 -13.10
N GLU A 477 6.45 -33.18 -14.42
CA GLU A 477 5.54 -32.34 -15.22
C GLU A 477 4.15 -32.99 -15.37
N TYR A 478 4.08 -34.32 -15.35
CA TYR A 478 2.86 -35.09 -15.62
C TYR A 478 2.31 -35.74 -14.35
N ARG A 479 1.07 -35.37 -13.97
CA ARG A 479 0.41 -35.80 -12.72
C ARG A 479 -1.09 -36.04 -12.95
N SER A 480 -1.70 -36.96 -12.21
CA SER A 480 -3.15 -37.19 -12.20
C SER A 480 -3.65 -37.44 -10.78
N PHE A 481 -4.89 -37.06 -10.48
CA PHE A 481 -5.48 -37.12 -9.14
C PHE A 481 -6.68 -38.07 -9.15
N GLN A 482 -6.62 -39.14 -8.36
CA GLN A 482 -7.70 -40.13 -8.26
C GLN A 482 -7.96 -40.50 -6.81
N LYS A 483 -9.23 -40.42 -6.37
CA LYS A 483 -9.69 -40.81 -5.02
C LYS A 483 -8.85 -40.27 -3.84
N GLY A 484 -8.25 -39.09 -4.01
CA GLY A 484 -7.44 -38.43 -2.98
C GLY A 484 -5.93 -38.66 -3.10
N ASP A 485 -5.47 -39.53 -3.99
CA ASP A 485 -4.05 -39.81 -4.24
C ASP A 485 -3.54 -39.09 -5.50
N THR A 486 -2.27 -38.66 -5.46
CA THR A 486 -1.57 -38.05 -6.61
C THR A 486 -0.65 -39.09 -7.26
N TYR A 487 -0.86 -39.38 -8.53
CA TYR A 487 -0.04 -40.26 -9.34
C TYR A 487 0.87 -39.45 -10.26
N TYR A 488 2.13 -39.87 -10.36
CA TYR A 488 3.19 -39.19 -11.12
C TYR A 488 3.59 -40.04 -12.32
N PHE A 489 3.81 -39.40 -13.47
CA PHE A 489 4.09 -40.11 -14.72
C PHE A 489 5.40 -39.63 -15.36
N CYS A 490 6.14 -40.56 -15.96
CA CYS A 490 7.40 -40.26 -16.64
C CYS A 490 7.19 -39.52 -17.97
N SER A 491 5.97 -39.59 -18.54
CA SER A 491 5.62 -39.00 -19.83
C SER A 491 4.14 -38.67 -19.95
N ALA A 492 3.80 -37.76 -20.87
CA ALA A 492 2.41 -37.44 -21.23
C ALA A 492 1.61 -38.68 -21.66
N GLY A 493 2.24 -39.62 -22.39
CA GLY A 493 1.59 -40.86 -22.84
C GLY A 493 1.21 -41.80 -21.70
N CYS A 494 2.05 -41.91 -20.67
CA CYS A 494 1.72 -42.70 -19.47
C CYS A 494 0.55 -42.07 -18.70
N LYS A 495 0.53 -40.73 -18.59
CA LYS A 495 -0.60 -40.01 -17.99
C LYS A 495 -1.91 -40.24 -18.75
N GLU A 496 -1.92 -40.09 -20.08
CA GLU A 496 -3.13 -40.28 -20.88
C GLU A 496 -3.64 -41.74 -20.82
N THR A 497 -2.71 -42.71 -20.80
CA THR A 497 -3.05 -44.13 -20.64
C THR A 497 -3.69 -44.41 -19.28
N PHE A 498 -3.15 -43.80 -18.21
CA PHE A 498 -3.73 -43.90 -16.88
C PHE A 498 -5.10 -43.22 -16.77
N ASP A 499 -5.25 -42.02 -17.34
CA ASP A 499 -6.51 -41.25 -17.32
C ASP A 499 -7.63 -41.93 -18.10
N SER A 500 -7.28 -42.74 -19.11
CA SER A 500 -8.25 -43.48 -19.95
C SER A 500 -8.90 -44.66 -19.24
N ASP A 501 -8.19 -45.34 -18.34
CA ASP A 501 -8.74 -46.42 -17.49
C ASP A 501 -7.98 -46.52 -16.14
N PRO A 502 -8.26 -45.61 -15.18
CA PRO A 502 -7.53 -45.55 -13.92
C PRO A 502 -7.75 -46.79 -13.05
N GLY A 503 -8.92 -47.42 -13.15
CA GLY A 503 -9.29 -48.57 -12.33
C GLY A 503 -8.35 -49.76 -12.51
N LYS A 504 -7.83 -49.94 -13.73
CA LYS A 504 -6.87 -51.00 -14.09
C LYS A 504 -5.53 -50.88 -13.36
N TYR A 505 -5.07 -49.65 -13.10
CA TYR A 505 -3.74 -49.39 -12.53
C TYR A 505 -3.77 -49.18 -11.01
N ILE A 506 -4.93 -48.78 -10.47
CA ILE A 506 -5.11 -48.55 -9.02
C ILE A 506 -5.33 -49.86 -8.25
N ALA A 507 -5.77 -50.94 -8.93
CA ALA A 507 -6.16 -52.20 -8.28
C ALA A 507 -5.01 -53.20 -7.99
N ARG A 508 -3.75 -52.87 -8.26
CA ARG A 508 -2.62 -53.74 -7.88
C ARG A 508 -2.14 -53.41 -6.46
N PRO A 509 -2.22 -54.34 -5.48
CA PRO A 509 -1.60 -54.12 -4.18
C PRO A 509 -0.08 -54.02 -4.34
N LYS A 510 0.53 -53.04 -3.67
CA LYS A 510 1.99 -52.85 -3.59
C LYS A 510 2.64 -54.15 -3.11
N THR A 511 3.32 -54.87 -3.98
CA THR A 511 4.29 -55.90 -3.58
C THR A 511 5.48 -55.22 -2.91
N GLU A 512 5.65 -55.44 -1.61
CA GLU A 512 6.92 -55.19 -0.91
C GLU A 512 8.04 -55.98 -1.59
N PRO A 513 9.22 -55.38 -1.84
CA PRO A 513 10.42 -56.14 -2.12
C PRO A 513 10.93 -56.78 -0.83
N ALA A 514 11.18 -58.08 -0.89
CA ALA A 514 11.76 -58.87 0.18
C ALA A 514 13.26 -58.55 0.39
N HIS A 515 13.61 -58.50 1.67
CA HIS A 515 14.93 -58.54 2.33
C HIS A 515 15.79 -57.27 2.36
#